data_AF-A0A9D7R8A8-F1
#
_entry.id   AF-A0A9D7R8A8-F1
#
_cell.length_a   1.000
_cell.length_b   1.000
_cell.length_c   1.000
_cell.angle_alpha   90.00
_cell.angle_beta   90.00
_cell.angle_gamma   90.00
#
_symmetry.space_group_name_H-M   'P 1'
#
loop_
_entity.id
_entity.type
_entity.pdbx_description
1 polymer ?
#
loop_
_entity_poly.entity_id
_entity_poly.type
_entity_poly.pdbx_seq_one_letter_code
_entity_poly.pdbx_strand_id
1 'polypeptide(L)' 'MGAAIQKAHPAAEIQLQPGGRGDFIVTVDGKKLWDKRAMDDEFPEHDQILSQLR' A
#
# COMPACT_ATOMS: atom_id res chain seq x y z
N MET A 1 5.33 -0.52 6.26
CA MET A 1 4.51 0.15 5.23
C MET A 1 3.93 1.50 5.65
N GLY A 2 2.89 1.57 6.50
CA GLY A 2 2.21 2.84 6.81
C GLY A 2 3.13 3.96 7.32
N ALA A 3 4.03 3.67 8.26
CA ALA A 3 4.99 4.65 8.77
C ALA A 3 5.97 5.17 7.70
N ALA A 4 6.35 4.33 6.72
CA ALA A 4 7.23 4.75 5.63
C ALA A 4 6.52 5.69 4.65
N ILE A 5 5.25 5.40 4.34
CA ILE A 5 4.40 6.26 3.51
C ILE A 5 4.19 7.62 4.19
N GLN A 6 3.88 7.63 5.49
CA GLN A 6 3.66 8.88 6.23
C GLN A 6 4.95 9.71 6.36
N LYS A 7 6.12 9.07 6.43
CA LYS A 7 7.41 9.76 6.43
C LYS A 7 7.72 10.44 5.10
N ALA A 8 7.37 9.80 3.98
CA ALA A 8 7.57 10.35 2.64
C ALA A 8 6.50 11.39 2.27
N HIS A 9 5.25 11.18 2.70
CA HIS A 9 4.10 12.03 2.43
C HIS A 9 3.37 12.36 3.75
N PRO A 10 3.85 13.37 4.51
CA PRO A 10 3.26 13.70 5.81
C PRO A 10 1.83 14.25 5.73
N ALA A 11 1.41 14.72 4.55
CA ALA A 11 0.03 15.16 4.29
C ALA A 11 -0.92 14.01 3.89
N ALA A 12 -0.41 12.79 3.68
CA ALA A 12 -1.25 11.66 3.29
C ALA A 12 -2.04 11.14 4.50
N GLU A 13 -3.35 10.99 4.32
CA GLU A 13 -4.22 10.32 5.28
C GLU A 13 -4.12 8.80 5.08
N ILE A 14 -3.62 8.09 6.09
CA ILE A 14 -3.46 6.63 6.02
C ILE A 14 -4.60 5.99 6.81
N GLN A 15 -5.45 5.24 6.10
CA GLN A 15 -6.50 4.43 6.71
C GLN A 15 -6.12 2.95 6.62
N LEU A 16 -6.07 2.27 7.78
CA LEU A 16 -5.87 0.83 7.86
C LEU A 16 -7.22 0.15 8.00
N GLN A 17 -7.60 -0.64 6.98
CA GLN A 17 -8.83 -1.42 7.00
C GLN A 17 -8.50 -2.90 7.22
N PRO A 18 -9.20 -3.61 8.13
CA PRO A 18 -9.04 -5.05 8.27
C PRO A 18 -9.56 -5.75 7.01
N GLY A 19 -8.68 -6.49 6.34
CA GLY A 19 -9.01 -7.33 5.18
C GLY A 19 -9.40 -8.76 5.55
N GLY A 20 -9.71 -9.57 4.54
CA GLY A 20 -9.89 -11.00 4.70
C GLY A 20 -8.57 -11.73 4.99
N ARG A 21 -8.64 -13.05 5.18
CA ARG A 21 -7.46 -13.86 5.49
C ARG A 21 -6.45 -13.80 4.35
N GLY A 22 -5.27 -13.25 4.65
CA GLY A 22 -4.14 -13.14 3.71
C GLY A 22 -4.23 -12.00 2.70
N ASP A 23 -5.23 -11.13 2.83
CA ASP A 23 -5.37 -9.97 1.95
C ASP A 23 -4.39 -8.86 2.34
N PHE A 24 -3.66 -8.38 1.34
CA PHE A 24 -2.85 -7.18 1.46
C PHE A 24 -3.01 -6.37 0.18
N ILE A 25 -3.81 -5.31 0.28
CA ILE A 25 -4.17 -4.45 -0.84
C ILE A 25 -3.79 -3.02 -0.44
N VAL A 26 -3.07 -2.33 -1.32
CA VAL A 26 -2.72 -0.92 -1.15
C VAL A 26 -3.47 -0.12 -2.20
N THR A 27 -4.29 0.82 -1.76
CA THR A 27 -5.05 1.73 -2.62
C THR A 27 -4.75 3.18 -2.26
N VAL A 28 -4.71 4.05 -3.28
CA VAL A 28 -4.51 5.50 -3.14
C VAL A 28 -5.52 6.20 -4.04
N ASP A 29 -6.32 7.10 -3.48
CA ASP A 29 -7.38 7.84 -4.19
C ASP A 29 -8.30 6.93 -5.05
N GLY A 30 -8.62 5.74 -4.53
CA GLY A 30 -9.43 4.73 -5.23
C GLY A 30 -8.69 3.91 -6.30
N LYS A 31 -7.42 4.22 -6.59
CA LYS A 31 -6.56 3.42 -7.47
C LYS A 31 -5.82 2.34 -6.68
N LYS A 32 -5.92 1.10 -7.12
CA LYS A 32 -5.16 -0.03 -6.56
C LYS A 32 -3.70 0.04 -7.01
N LEU A 33 -2.79 0.26 -6.06
CA LEU A 33 -1.34 0.28 -6.29
C LEU A 33 -0.71 -1.09 -6.12
N TRP A 34 -1.26 -1.91 -5.21
CA TRP A 34 -0.78 -3.26 -4.98
C TRP A 34 -1.90 -4.19 -4.56
N ASP A 35 -1.78 -5.45 -4.95
CA ASP A 35 -2.64 -6.53 -4.55
C ASP A 35 -1.77 -7.78 -4.43
N LYS A 36 -1.53 -8.23 -3.19
CA LYS A 36 -0.69 -9.39 -2.90
C LYS A 36 -1.14 -10.64 -3.66
N ARG A 37 -2.45 -10.85 -3.83
CA ARG A 37 -2.96 -12.03 -4.56
C ARG A 37 -2.74 -11.94 -6.07
N ALA A 38 -2.63 -10.73 -6.61
CA ALA A 38 -2.30 -10.53 -8.03
C ALA A 38 -0.80 -10.63 -8.30
N MET A 39 0.03 -10.54 -7.27
CA MET A 39 1.50 -10.53 -7.33
C MET A 39 2.07 -11.80 -6.67
N ASP A 40 1.51 -12.97 -6.99
CA ASP A 40 2.00 -14.28 -6.52
C ASP A 40 2.16 -14.41 -5.00
N ASP A 41 1.27 -13.77 -4.24
CA ASP A 41 1.30 -13.72 -2.77
C ASP A 41 2.52 -12.99 -2.18
N GLU A 42 3.16 -12.11 -2.95
CA GLU A 42 4.28 -11.29 -2.49
C GLU A 42 3.83 -9.96 -1.86
N PHE A 43 4.54 -9.56 -0.80
CA PHE A 43 4.41 -8.23 -0.21
C PHE A 43 5.29 -7.25 -0.98
N PRO A 44 4.82 -6.03 -1.24
CA PRO A 44 5.63 -5.04 -1.90
C PRO A 44 6.73 -4.53 -0.98
N GLU A 45 7.86 -4.19 -1.57
CA GLU A 45 8.88 -3.38 -0.91
C GLU A 45 8.43 -1.93 -0.75
N HIS A 46 9.03 -1.23 0.21
CA HIS A 46 8.69 0.17 0.48
C HIS A 46 8.83 1.05 -0.77
N ASP A 47 9.93 0.89 -1.51
CA ASP A 47 10.22 1.70 -2.70
C ASP A 47 9.25 1.46 -3.86
N GLN A 48 8.66 0.26 -3.96
CA GLN A 48 7.69 -0.08 -5.01
C GLN A 48 6.37 0.67 -4.84
N ILE A 49 5.96 0.93 -3.60
CA ILE A 49 4.76 1.73 -3.33
C ILE A 49 5.08 3.23 -3.39
N LEU A 50 6.21 3.65 -2.83
CA LEU A 50 6.63 5.06 -2.85
C LEU A 50 6.84 5.58 -4.28
N SER A 51 7.37 4.77 -5.19
CA SER A 51 7.51 5.16 -6.60
C SER A 51 6.19 5.35 -7.35
N GLN A 52 5.11 4.71 -6.87
CA GLN A 52 3.76 4.83 -7.44
C GLN A 52 2.93 5.99 -6.85
N LEU A 53 3.41 6.60 -5.76
CA LEU A 53 2.79 7.73 -5.05
C LEU A 53 3.20 9.11 -5.62
N ARG A 54 3.71 9.14 -6.86
CA ARG A 54 4.14 10.37 -7.56
C ARG A 54 2.99 11.23 -8.07
#